data_AF-A0A943BE76-F1
#
_entry.id   AF-A0A943BE76-F1
#
_cell.length_a   1.000
_cell.length_b   1.000
_cell.length_c   1.000
_cell.angle_alpha   90.00
_cell.angle_beta   90.00
_cell.angle_gamma   90.00
#
_symmetry.space_group_name_H-M   'P 1'
#
loop_
_entity.id
_entity.type
_entity.pdbx_description
1 polymer ?
#
loop_
_entity_poly.entity_id
_entity_poly.type
_entity_poly.pdbx_seq_one_letter_code
_entity_poly.pdbx_strand_id
1 'polypeptide(L)'
;MFPNKIALTDEYIDLIVKERKKHGITAYNLSQKIGKNKSWLTNLENHRTKNISKTDFLLIFKDFAKEENLDVEKYIIKYLHPNAIVTLENGNTIPCYVLQTYYELLSIDGNYIDYMESLDFYNFYNGELDFKKDMKSLEGSLSSFKETVLKKTSELPDKKQRKEIIKAIDIITENLMREFPLAMEYYKIDIFKNIPNNIYGKLDDLYINEANEIINQTLQQFTLLNAKIDVYSYLSEDGDNYSLVSEIANFEYGTLDDLSNIIDKIEAFSFSIYNYIDLSYKFGSSSNIDVKKLYRKLKTFLCAFVNIAKLNFEVIFAVPSNDSSEDIIKETQLQANNLIFQIKQAFQEKYHYSTNNNSLPE
;
A
#
# COMPACT_ATOMS: atom_id res chain seq x y z
N MET A 1 -13.95 -22.75 24.42
CA MET A 1 -13.33 -21.42 24.24
C MET A 1 -12.44 -21.05 25.43
N PHE A 2 -12.95 -21.06 26.67
CA PHE A 2 -12.13 -20.71 27.84
C PHE A 2 -11.12 -21.82 28.22
N PRO A 3 -9.97 -21.47 28.82
CA PRO A 3 -8.99 -22.42 29.34
C PRO A 3 -9.52 -23.14 30.58
N ASN A 4 -8.92 -24.29 30.91
CA ASN A 4 -9.31 -25.10 32.07
C ASN A 4 -9.19 -24.36 33.42
N LYS A 5 -8.31 -23.36 33.50
CA LYS A 5 -8.13 -22.48 34.67
C LYS A 5 -8.27 -21.04 34.21
N ILE A 6 -9.18 -20.31 34.84
CA ILE A 6 -9.55 -18.93 34.50
C ILE A 6 -9.11 -18.03 35.65
N ALA A 7 -8.37 -16.97 35.34
CA ALA A 7 -8.10 -15.90 36.28
C ALA A 7 -9.34 -15.01 36.42
N LEU A 8 -9.80 -14.80 37.66
CA LEU A 8 -10.95 -13.93 37.93
C LEU A 8 -10.47 -12.48 37.94
N THR A 9 -10.71 -11.80 36.82
CA THR A 9 -10.55 -10.34 36.70
C THR A 9 -11.77 -9.63 37.28
N ASP A 10 -11.62 -8.33 37.48
CA ASP A 10 -12.70 -7.50 38.04
C ASP A 10 -13.93 -7.51 37.12
N GLU A 11 -13.74 -7.55 35.80
CA GLU A 11 -14.84 -7.61 34.83
C GLU A 11 -15.61 -8.94 34.91
N TYR A 12 -14.94 -10.06 35.17
CA TYR A 12 -15.61 -11.34 35.40
C TYR A 12 -16.40 -11.34 36.70
N ILE A 13 -15.85 -10.73 37.76
CA ILE A 13 -16.53 -10.62 39.05
C ILE A 13 -17.74 -9.70 38.93
N ASP A 14 -17.61 -8.56 38.25
CA ASP A 14 -18.70 -7.63 38.00
C ASP A 14 -19.81 -8.29 37.17
N LEU A 15 -19.46 -9.08 36.16
CA LEU A 15 -20.44 -9.85 35.39
C LEU A 15 -21.22 -10.82 36.29
N ILE A 16 -20.51 -11.60 37.12
CA ILE A 16 -21.14 -12.53 38.08
C ILE A 16 -22.13 -11.78 38.97
N VAL A 17 -21.71 -10.65 39.55
CA VAL A 17 -22.54 -9.85 40.47
C VAL A 17 -23.76 -9.28 39.75
N LYS A 18 -23.55 -8.72 38.55
CA LYS A 18 -24.59 -8.05 37.76
C LYS A 18 -25.68 -9.03 37.34
N GLU A 19 -25.33 -10.15 36.72
CA GLU A 19 -26.34 -11.13 36.28
C GLU A 19 -27.04 -11.76 37.49
N ARG A 20 -26.32 -12.10 38.56
CA ARG A 20 -26.97 -12.61 39.77
C ARG A 20 -28.01 -11.63 40.33
N LYS A 21 -27.67 -10.35 40.42
CA LYS A 21 -28.57 -9.30 40.94
C LYS A 21 -29.75 -9.04 40.01
N LYS A 22 -29.54 -9.04 38.70
CA LYS A 22 -30.59 -8.91 37.67
C LYS A 22 -31.66 -9.99 37.81
N HIS A 23 -31.27 -11.21 38.21
CA HIS A 23 -32.19 -12.32 38.48
C HIS A 23 -32.68 -12.38 39.94
N GLY A 24 -32.36 -11.38 40.78
CA GLY A 24 -32.86 -11.27 42.15
C GLY A 24 -32.30 -12.32 43.14
N ILE A 25 -31.19 -12.98 42.82
CA ILE A 25 -30.63 -14.08 43.62
C ILE A 25 -29.52 -13.55 44.54
N THR A 26 -29.38 -14.05 45.77
CA THR A 26 -28.24 -13.73 46.65
C THR A 26 -27.03 -14.60 46.34
N ALA A 27 -25.81 -14.16 46.65
CA ALA A 27 -24.59 -14.94 46.40
C ALA A 27 -24.63 -16.32 47.10
N TYR A 28 -25.23 -16.35 48.28
CA TYR A 28 -25.54 -17.56 49.04
C TYR A 28 -26.50 -18.49 48.29
N ASN A 29 -27.64 -17.96 47.82
CA ASN A 29 -28.67 -18.75 47.14
C ASN A 29 -28.12 -19.34 45.83
N LEU A 30 -27.35 -18.56 45.06
CA LEU A 30 -26.74 -19.05 43.83
C LEU A 30 -25.68 -20.11 44.11
N SER A 31 -24.82 -19.92 45.12
CA SER A 31 -23.82 -20.93 45.54
C SER A 31 -24.48 -22.26 45.87
N GLN A 32 -25.56 -22.25 46.66
CA GLN A 32 -26.29 -23.47 47.01
C GLN A 32 -26.96 -24.12 45.80
N LYS A 33 -27.56 -23.31 44.91
CA LYS A 33 -28.22 -23.79 43.68
C LYS A 33 -27.25 -24.54 42.76
N ILE A 34 -26.00 -24.08 42.67
CA ILE A 34 -24.94 -24.74 41.87
C ILE A 34 -24.13 -25.78 42.67
N GLY A 35 -24.61 -26.18 43.86
CA GLY A 35 -24.00 -27.24 44.67
C GLY A 35 -22.68 -26.87 45.35
N LYS A 36 -22.39 -25.57 45.53
CA LYS A 36 -21.19 -25.05 46.22
C LYS A 36 -21.51 -24.62 47.64
N ASN A 37 -20.48 -24.49 48.48
CA ASN A 37 -20.66 -24.07 49.87
C ASN A 37 -21.22 -22.64 49.96
N LYS A 38 -21.89 -22.33 51.07
CA LYS A 38 -22.63 -21.08 51.31
C LYS A 38 -21.82 -19.81 51.08
N SER A 39 -20.51 -19.86 51.38
CA SER A 39 -19.58 -18.74 51.25
C SER A 39 -18.85 -18.69 49.90
N TRP A 40 -19.03 -19.69 49.02
CA TRP A 40 -18.15 -19.90 47.87
C TRP A 40 -18.21 -18.73 46.88
N LEU A 41 -19.40 -18.37 46.40
CA LEU A 41 -19.55 -17.23 45.49
C LEU A 41 -19.24 -15.90 46.19
N THR A 42 -19.53 -15.79 47.49
CA THR A 42 -19.19 -14.59 48.27
C THR A 42 -17.68 -14.37 48.35
N ASN A 43 -16.87 -15.43 48.40
CA ASN A 43 -15.42 -15.31 48.36
C ASN A 43 -14.89 -14.92 46.97
N LEU A 44 -15.55 -15.37 45.89
CA LEU A 44 -15.24 -14.93 44.53
C LEU A 44 -15.55 -13.44 44.34
N GLU A 45 -16.75 -13.01 44.74
CA GLU A 45 -17.21 -11.61 44.61
C GLU A 45 -16.38 -10.62 45.46
N ASN A 46 -15.78 -11.08 46.56
CA ASN A 46 -14.90 -10.26 47.40
C ASN A 46 -13.40 -10.39 47.03
N HIS A 47 -13.08 -10.88 45.82
CA HIS A 47 -11.71 -11.04 45.30
C HIS A 47 -10.78 -11.91 46.18
N ARG A 48 -11.33 -12.73 47.09
CA ARG A 48 -10.54 -13.65 47.95
C ARG A 48 -10.03 -14.86 47.19
N THR A 49 -10.64 -15.18 46.05
CA THR A 49 -10.23 -16.27 45.17
C THR A 49 -9.82 -15.70 43.82
N LYS A 50 -8.55 -15.91 43.43
CA LYS A 50 -7.97 -15.33 42.21
C LYS A 50 -8.20 -16.16 40.94
N ASN A 51 -8.48 -17.45 41.09
CA ASN A 51 -8.63 -18.36 39.96
C ASN A 51 -9.78 -19.33 40.20
N ILE A 52 -10.45 -19.73 39.13
CA ILE A 52 -11.54 -20.69 39.12
C ILE A 52 -11.34 -21.69 37.98
N SER A 53 -11.84 -22.92 38.14
CA SER A 53 -11.85 -23.88 37.03
C SER A 53 -12.88 -23.45 35.98
N LYS A 54 -12.66 -23.84 34.72
CA LYS A 54 -13.63 -23.63 33.64
C LYS A 54 -15.01 -24.16 34.01
N THR A 55 -15.07 -25.41 34.46
CA THR A 55 -16.32 -26.07 34.83
C THR A 55 -17.09 -25.31 35.90
N ASP A 56 -16.41 -24.85 36.95
CA ASP A 56 -17.04 -24.09 38.02
C ASP A 56 -17.47 -22.68 37.57
N PHE A 57 -16.70 -22.05 36.69
CA PHE A 57 -17.04 -20.75 36.12
C PHE A 57 -18.29 -20.82 35.24
N LEU A 58 -18.35 -21.80 34.33
CA LEU A 58 -19.52 -22.02 33.48
C LEU A 58 -20.77 -22.39 34.29
N LEU A 59 -20.62 -23.12 35.40
CA LEU A 59 -21.75 -23.49 36.26
C LEU A 59 -22.49 -22.26 36.82
N ILE A 60 -21.80 -21.15 37.07
CA ILE A 60 -22.42 -19.92 37.60
C ILE A 60 -23.47 -19.37 36.62
N PHE A 61 -23.22 -19.47 35.32
CA PHE A 61 -24.05 -18.88 34.27
C PHE A 61 -24.98 -19.87 33.57
N LYS A 62 -24.87 -21.17 33.88
CA LYS A 62 -25.56 -22.24 33.15
C LYS A 62 -27.08 -22.06 33.08
N ASP A 63 -27.70 -21.70 34.20
CA ASP A 63 -29.15 -21.51 34.25
C ASP A 63 -29.57 -20.22 33.51
N PHE A 64 -28.80 -19.14 33.66
CA PHE A 64 -29.07 -17.87 32.97
C PHE A 64 -28.95 -18.03 31.44
N ALA A 65 -27.93 -18.76 30.98
CA ALA A 65 -27.75 -19.09 29.57
C ALA A 65 -28.91 -19.93 29.03
N LYS A 66 -29.44 -20.86 29.83
CA LYS A 66 -30.58 -21.69 29.45
C LYS A 66 -31.86 -20.87 29.30
N GLU A 67 -32.08 -19.86 30.15
CA GLU A 67 -33.23 -18.95 30.05
C GLU A 67 -33.25 -18.18 28.71
N GLU A 68 -32.07 -17.84 28.18
CA GLU A 68 -31.92 -17.17 26.87
C GLU A 68 -31.69 -18.14 25.70
N ASN A 69 -31.83 -19.46 25.93
CA ASN A 69 -31.56 -20.51 24.94
C ASN A 69 -30.19 -20.35 24.25
N LEU A 70 -29.16 -20.02 25.02
CA LEU A 70 -27.82 -19.73 24.54
C LEU A 70 -26.79 -20.73 25.11
N ASP A 71 -25.70 -20.95 24.37
CA ASP A 71 -24.55 -21.65 24.92
C ASP A 71 -23.93 -20.85 26.08
N VAL A 72 -23.43 -21.54 27.11
CA VAL A 72 -22.96 -20.89 28.34
C VAL A 72 -21.72 -20.03 28.11
N GLU A 73 -20.77 -20.50 27.29
CA GLU A 73 -19.57 -19.69 26.97
C GLU A 73 -19.99 -18.46 26.16
N LYS A 74 -20.92 -18.63 25.21
CA LYS A 74 -21.49 -17.51 24.46
C LYS A 74 -22.26 -16.54 25.36
N TYR A 75 -22.93 -17.01 26.40
CA TYR A 75 -23.71 -16.15 27.29
C TYR A 75 -22.79 -15.25 28.10
N ILE A 76 -21.70 -15.83 28.60
CA ILE A 76 -20.65 -15.09 29.29
C ILE A 76 -20.09 -14.04 28.35
N ILE A 77 -19.72 -14.40 27.12
CA ILE A 77 -19.19 -13.44 26.16
C ILE A 77 -20.20 -12.35 25.82
N LYS A 78 -21.47 -12.67 25.62
CA LYS A 78 -22.52 -11.69 25.32
C LYS A 78 -22.61 -10.56 26.36
N TYR A 79 -22.44 -10.89 27.65
CA TYR A 79 -22.66 -9.95 28.74
C TYR A 79 -21.39 -9.46 29.44
N LEU A 80 -20.24 -10.12 29.22
CA LEU A 80 -18.95 -9.67 29.71
C LEU A 80 -18.61 -8.31 29.12
N HIS A 81 -17.95 -7.46 29.91
CA HIS A 81 -17.50 -6.15 29.46
C HIS A 81 -16.64 -6.29 28.18
N PRO A 82 -17.01 -5.65 27.06
CA PRO A 82 -16.33 -5.91 25.79
C PRO A 82 -14.81 -5.61 25.76
N ASN A 83 -14.29 -4.71 26.60
CA ASN A 83 -12.83 -4.55 26.76
C ASN A 83 -12.15 -5.55 27.70
N ALA A 84 -12.91 -6.43 28.36
CA ALA A 84 -12.33 -7.48 29.19
C ALA A 84 -11.45 -8.40 28.33
N ILE A 85 -10.28 -8.73 28.85
CA ILE A 85 -9.36 -9.64 28.18
C ILE A 85 -9.75 -11.08 28.47
N VAL A 86 -10.09 -11.81 27.41
CA VAL A 86 -10.46 -13.22 27.47
C VAL A 86 -9.26 -14.07 27.09
N THR A 87 -8.77 -14.86 28.04
CA THR A 87 -7.81 -15.93 27.74
C THR A 87 -8.56 -17.10 27.09
N LEU A 88 -8.03 -17.60 25.98
CA LEU A 88 -8.51 -18.77 25.25
C LEU A 88 -7.77 -20.03 25.67
N GLU A 89 -8.31 -21.17 25.28
CA GLU A 89 -7.78 -22.50 25.63
C GLU A 89 -6.32 -22.73 25.16
N ASN A 90 -5.92 -22.11 24.05
CA ASN A 90 -4.54 -22.15 23.54
C ASN A 90 -3.58 -21.19 24.26
N GLY A 91 -4.04 -20.48 25.29
CA GLY A 91 -3.26 -19.49 26.04
C GLY A 91 -3.22 -18.10 25.41
N ASN A 92 -3.74 -17.93 24.18
CA ASN A 92 -3.86 -16.61 23.56
C ASN A 92 -4.89 -15.77 24.30
N THR A 93 -4.69 -14.46 24.32
CA THR A 93 -5.64 -13.52 24.89
C THR A 93 -6.27 -12.70 23.79
N ILE A 94 -7.56 -12.40 23.95
CA ILE A 94 -8.32 -11.64 22.97
C ILE A 94 -9.32 -10.73 23.71
N PRO A 95 -9.52 -9.48 23.27
CA PRO A 95 -10.58 -8.64 23.81
C PRO A 95 -11.96 -9.27 23.58
N CYS A 96 -12.86 -9.14 24.56
CA CYS A 96 -14.18 -9.75 24.52
C CYS A 96 -15.03 -9.25 23.34
N TYR A 97 -14.92 -7.97 22.94
CA TYR A 97 -15.65 -7.41 21.80
C TYR A 97 -15.41 -8.17 20.50
N VAL A 98 -14.20 -8.73 20.33
CA VAL A 98 -13.87 -9.54 19.14
C VAL A 98 -14.64 -10.85 19.15
N LEU A 99 -14.78 -11.48 20.33
CA LEU A 99 -15.54 -12.73 20.48
C LEU A 99 -17.05 -12.47 20.38
N GLN A 100 -17.56 -11.36 20.93
CA GLN A 100 -18.95 -10.95 20.80
C GLN A 100 -19.34 -10.73 19.34
N THR A 101 -18.45 -10.10 18.58
CA THR A 101 -18.61 -9.88 17.14
C THR A 101 -18.55 -11.20 16.38
N TYR A 102 -17.53 -12.03 16.63
CA TYR A 102 -17.34 -13.30 15.94
C TYR A 102 -18.52 -14.29 16.13
N TYR A 103 -19.13 -14.29 17.32
CA TYR A 103 -20.27 -15.16 17.63
C TYR A 103 -21.64 -14.49 17.40
N GLU A 104 -21.68 -13.28 16.85
CA GLU A 104 -22.91 -12.52 16.57
C GLU A 104 -23.83 -12.39 17.79
N LEU A 105 -23.23 -12.15 18.96
CA LEU A 105 -23.93 -12.20 20.25
C LEU A 105 -24.60 -10.90 20.66
N LEU A 106 -24.27 -9.81 19.98
CA LEU A 106 -24.91 -8.52 20.10
C LEU A 106 -25.82 -8.34 18.88
N SER A 107 -27.10 -8.02 19.12
CA SER A 107 -27.98 -7.58 18.05
C SER A 107 -27.42 -6.31 17.43
N ILE A 108 -27.25 -6.31 16.12
CA ILE A 108 -26.77 -5.16 15.31
C ILE A 108 -27.66 -3.92 15.46
N ASP A 109 -28.84 -4.07 16.06
CA ASP A 109 -29.72 -2.96 16.40
C ASP A 109 -29.23 -2.22 17.65
N GLY A 110 -28.26 -1.33 17.44
CA GLY A 110 -28.19 -0.04 18.13
C GLY A 110 -27.28 0.12 19.35
N ASN A 111 -26.44 -0.85 19.74
CA ASN A 111 -25.66 -0.73 20.99
C ASN A 111 -24.14 -0.99 20.87
N TYR A 112 -23.65 -1.39 19.70
CA TYR A 112 -22.22 -1.67 19.52
C TYR A 112 -21.37 -0.40 19.34
N ILE A 113 -21.92 0.60 18.65
CA ILE A 113 -21.24 1.88 18.37
C ILE A 113 -21.17 2.73 19.64
N ASP A 114 -22.30 2.94 20.32
CA ASP A 114 -22.38 3.69 21.58
C ASP A 114 -21.50 3.07 22.70
N TYR A 115 -21.35 1.74 22.70
CA TYR A 115 -20.49 1.06 23.65
C TYR A 115 -18.99 1.24 23.33
N MET A 116 -18.60 1.16 22.06
CA MET A 116 -17.19 1.37 21.63
C MET A 116 -16.74 2.82 21.82
N GLU A 117 -17.65 3.78 21.72
CA GLU A 117 -17.40 5.20 22.01
C GLU A 117 -17.27 5.48 23.53
N SER A 118 -17.87 4.66 24.39
CA SER A 118 -17.80 4.83 25.85
C SER A 118 -16.51 4.33 26.51
N LEU A 119 -15.64 3.65 25.76
CA LEU A 119 -14.35 3.16 26.24
C LEU A 119 -13.25 4.11 25.78
N ASP A 120 -12.67 4.84 26.73
CA ASP A 120 -11.51 5.75 26.62
C ASP A 120 -10.20 5.10 26.08
N PHE A 121 -10.29 4.04 25.29
CA PHE A 121 -9.19 3.27 24.73
C PHE A 121 -8.55 3.94 23.51
N TYR A 122 -9.26 4.86 22.84
CA TYR A 122 -8.81 5.48 21.60
C TYR A 122 -7.91 6.72 21.78
N ASN A 123 -7.73 7.21 23.01
CA ASN A 123 -6.99 8.45 23.27
C ASN A 123 -5.50 8.25 23.66
N PHE A 124 -4.90 7.07 23.49
CA PHE A 124 -3.52 6.80 23.93
C PHE A 124 -2.63 6.07 22.90
N TYR A 125 -2.74 6.40 21.61
CA TYR A 125 -1.88 5.83 20.56
C TYR A 125 -0.65 6.72 20.25
N ASN A 126 0.53 6.16 20.51
CA ASN A 126 1.82 6.58 19.96
C ASN A 126 2.14 5.73 18.70
N GLY A 127 2.08 6.35 17.52
CA GLY A 127 3.19 6.39 16.54
C GLY A 127 3.50 5.23 15.58
N GLU A 128 3.78 4.00 16.04
CA GLU A 128 4.53 3.02 15.20
C GLU A 128 3.81 1.69 14.85
N LEU A 129 2.64 1.42 15.43
CA LEU A 129 1.88 0.18 15.18
C LEU A 129 0.86 0.28 14.04
N ASP A 130 0.39 1.49 13.73
CA ASP A 130 -0.67 1.71 12.73
C ASP A 130 -0.17 1.51 11.30
N PHE A 131 1.03 1.98 10.94
CA PHE A 131 1.59 1.71 9.61
C PHE A 131 1.71 0.21 9.30
N LYS A 132 2.09 -0.61 10.30
CA LYS A 132 2.18 -2.07 10.16
C LYS A 132 0.81 -2.75 10.13
N LYS A 133 -0.20 -2.23 10.82
CA LYS A 133 -1.57 -2.76 10.79
C LYS A 133 -2.27 -2.36 9.48
N ASP A 134 -2.00 -1.17 8.98
CA ASP A 134 -2.53 -0.64 7.73
C ASP A 134 -1.94 -1.36 6.52
N MET A 135 -0.62 -1.64 6.49
CA MET A 135 -0.04 -2.48 5.44
C MET A 135 -0.57 -3.91 5.47
N LYS A 136 -0.77 -4.48 6.66
CA LYS A 136 -1.31 -5.85 6.80
C LYS A 136 -2.80 -5.92 6.46
N SER A 137 -3.56 -4.86 6.72
CA SER A 137 -4.96 -4.70 6.33
C SER A 137 -5.09 -4.46 4.82
N LEU A 138 -4.17 -3.70 4.22
CA LEU A 138 -4.10 -3.49 2.78
C LEU A 138 -3.74 -4.79 2.05
N GLU A 139 -2.71 -5.52 2.51
CA GLU A 139 -2.36 -6.85 1.98
C GLU A 139 -3.52 -7.84 2.11
N GLY A 140 -4.22 -7.83 3.26
CA GLY A 140 -5.39 -8.68 3.50
C GLY A 140 -6.57 -8.32 2.60
N SER A 141 -6.84 -7.03 2.42
CA SER A 141 -7.92 -6.53 1.56
C SER A 141 -7.62 -6.78 0.08
N LEU A 142 -6.37 -6.60 -0.36
CA LEU A 142 -5.92 -6.93 -1.72
C LEU A 142 -5.99 -8.45 -1.98
N SER A 143 -5.64 -9.27 -0.98
CA SER A 143 -5.74 -10.73 -1.09
C SER A 143 -7.19 -11.21 -1.14
N SER A 144 -8.07 -10.65 -0.31
CA SER A 144 -9.50 -10.96 -0.31
C SER A 144 -10.21 -10.44 -1.56
N PHE A 145 -9.81 -9.28 -2.06
CA PHE A 145 -10.26 -8.75 -3.35
C PHE A 145 -9.82 -9.66 -4.49
N LYS A 146 -8.54 -10.06 -4.54
CA LYS A 146 -8.01 -11.02 -5.51
C LYS A 146 -8.73 -12.37 -5.46
N GLU A 147 -8.95 -12.94 -4.27
CA GLU A 147 -9.71 -14.19 -4.09
C GLU A 147 -11.16 -14.05 -4.54
N THR A 148 -11.83 -12.96 -4.15
CA THR A 148 -13.23 -12.70 -4.51
C THR A 148 -13.37 -12.53 -6.02
N VAL A 149 -12.42 -11.84 -6.65
CA VAL A 149 -12.35 -11.67 -8.10
C VAL A 149 -12.11 -12.99 -8.80
N LEU A 150 -11.11 -13.76 -8.38
CA LEU A 150 -10.77 -15.05 -8.98
C LEU A 150 -11.92 -16.05 -8.84
N LYS A 151 -12.59 -16.04 -7.68
CA LYS A 151 -13.77 -16.85 -7.41
C LYS A 151 -14.95 -16.43 -8.30
N LYS A 152 -15.30 -15.14 -8.31
CA LYS A 152 -16.38 -14.60 -9.15
C LYS A 152 -16.12 -14.76 -10.65
N THR A 153 -14.86 -14.64 -11.10
CA THR A 153 -14.50 -14.92 -12.50
C THR A 153 -14.54 -16.42 -12.80
N SER A 154 -14.08 -17.29 -11.93
CA SER A 154 -14.13 -18.75 -12.14
C SER A 154 -15.57 -19.32 -12.22
N GLU A 155 -16.53 -18.66 -11.55
CA GLU A 155 -17.94 -19.05 -11.52
C GLU A 155 -18.75 -18.57 -12.75
N LEU A 156 -18.22 -17.65 -13.56
CA LEU A 156 -18.90 -17.17 -14.77
C LEU A 156 -18.65 -18.13 -15.94
N PRO A 157 -19.66 -18.64 -16.66
CA PRO A 157 -19.45 -19.64 -17.71
C PRO A 157 -18.78 -19.09 -18.98
N ASP A 158 -18.97 -17.81 -19.31
CA ASP A 158 -18.46 -17.18 -20.53
C ASP A 158 -17.00 -16.69 -20.40
N LYS A 159 -16.15 -17.14 -21.32
CA LYS A 159 -14.72 -16.80 -21.37
C LYS A 159 -14.47 -15.32 -21.67
N LYS A 160 -15.39 -14.63 -22.36
CA LYS A 160 -15.24 -13.21 -22.70
C LYS A 160 -15.48 -12.32 -21.49
N GLN A 161 -16.56 -12.53 -20.74
CA GLN A 161 -16.85 -11.79 -19.50
C GLN A 161 -15.75 -11.97 -18.43
N ARG A 162 -15.19 -13.18 -18.30
CA ARG A 162 -14.06 -13.42 -17.38
C ARG A 162 -12.85 -12.54 -17.70
N LYS A 163 -12.54 -12.35 -18.99
CA LYS A 163 -11.44 -11.48 -19.42
C LYS A 163 -11.73 -10.00 -19.15
N GLU A 164 -12.97 -9.54 -19.28
CA GLU A 164 -13.31 -8.13 -19.05
C GLU A 164 -13.27 -7.74 -17.56
N ILE A 165 -13.64 -8.65 -16.65
CA ILE A 165 -13.54 -8.39 -15.20
C ILE A 165 -12.07 -8.29 -14.75
N ILE A 166 -11.21 -9.21 -15.22
CA ILE A 166 -9.77 -9.14 -14.95
C ILE A 166 -9.23 -7.79 -15.45
N LYS A 167 -9.61 -7.39 -16.66
CA LYS A 167 -9.21 -6.11 -17.25
C LYS A 167 -9.72 -4.90 -16.45
N ALA A 168 -10.92 -4.94 -15.90
CA ALA A 168 -11.48 -3.86 -15.07
C ALA A 168 -10.71 -3.70 -13.74
N ILE A 169 -10.19 -4.79 -13.20
CA ILE A 169 -9.43 -4.79 -11.95
C ILE A 169 -8.01 -4.29 -12.15
N ASP A 170 -7.40 -4.68 -13.27
CA ASP A 170 -6.14 -4.10 -13.70
C ASP A 170 -6.28 -2.58 -13.86
N ILE A 171 -7.40 -2.10 -14.42
CA ILE A 171 -7.72 -0.66 -14.54
C ILE A 171 -7.92 0.02 -13.17
N ILE A 172 -8.64 -0.60 -12.23
CA ILE A 172 -8.83 -0.02 -10.87
C ILE A 172 -7.49 0.08 -10.14
N THR A 173 -6.66 -0.96 -10.26
CA THR A 173 -5.31 -0.99 -9.65
C THR A 173 -4.43 0.07 -10.30
N GLU A 174 -4.43 0.18 -11.63
CA GLU A 174 -3.74 1.25 -12.34
C GLU A 174 -4.22 2.64 -11.92
N ASN A 175 -5.52 2.85 -11.75
CA ASN A 175 -6.07 4.13 -11.35
C ASN A 175 -5.64 4.54 -9.94
N LEU A 176 -5.62 3.61 -8.98
CA LEU A 176 -5.09 3.87 -7.63
C LEU A 176 -3.59 4.18 -7.66
N MET A 177 -2.82 3.57 -8.56
CA MET A 177 -1.38 3.82 -8.65
C MET A 177 -1.02 5.09 -9.45
N ARG A 178 -1.78 5.41 -10.50
CA ARG A 178 -1.47 6.51 -11.43
C ARG A 178 -2.15 7.81 -11.04
N GLU A 179 -3.38 7.77 -10.54
CA GLU A 179 -4.23 8.93 -10.26
C GLU A 179 -4.88 8.83 -8.87
N PHE A 180 -4.04 8.61 -7.86
CA PHE A 180 -4.44 8.36 -6.48
C PHE A 180 -5.45 9.38 -5.93
N PRO A 181 -5.28 10.72 -6.09
CA PRO A 181 -6.23 11.69 -5.52
C PRO A 181 -7.65 11.56 -6.10
N LEU A 182 -7.78 11.36 -7.42
CA LEU A 182 -9.08 11.22 -8.08
C LEU A 182 -9.74 9.89 -7.73
N ALA A 183 -8.95 8.81 -7.63
CA ALA A 183 -9.43 7.51 -7.19
C ALA A 183 -9.95 7.56 -5.75
N MET A 184 -9.24 8.24 -4.86
CA MET A 184 -9.64 8.46 -3.47
C MET A 184 -10.98 9.20 -3.34
N GLU A 185 -11.17 10.26 -4.13
CA GLU A 185 -12.43 11.01 -4.19
C GLU A 185 -13.58 10.15 -4.75
N TYR A 186 -13.34 9.44 -5.86
CA TYR A 186 -14.36 8.62 -6.51
C TYR A 186 -14.75 7.39 -5.68
N TYR A 187 -13.80 6.81 -4.96
CA TYR A 187 -14.01 5.65 -4.08
C TYR A 187 -14.39 6.02 -2.65
N LYS A 188 -14.43 7.33 -2.33
CA LYS A 188 -14.83 7.88 -1.02
C LYS A 188 -14.06 7.27 0.16
N ILE A 189 -12.75 7.13 0.01
CA ILE A 189 -11.90 6.58 1.08
C ILE A 189 -11.47 7.75 1.98
N ASP A 190 -11.85 7.72 3.26
CA ASP A 190 -11.47 8.75 4.25
C ASP A 190 -10.21 8.33 5.03
N ILE A 191 -9.16 9.16 4.94
CA ILE A 191 -7.83 8.90 5.48
C ILE A 191 -7.56 9.64 6.82
N PHE A 192 -8.44 10.52 7.32
CA PHE A 192 -8.23 11.30 8.56
C PHE A 192 -9.29 11.02 9.63
N LYS A 193 -9.12 9.92 10.36
CA LYS A 193 -10.12 9.42 11.34
C LYS A 193 -10.19 10.16 12.69
N ASN A 194 -9.25 11.08 12.98
CA ASN A 194 -9.09 11.71 14.30
C ASN A 194 -9.43 13.22 14.33
N ILE A 195 -10.14 13.75 13.32
CA ILE A 195 -10.51 15.18 13.30
C ILE A 195 -11.76 15.39 14.17
N PRO A 196 -11.71 16.21 15.24
CA PRO A 196 -12.89 16.55 16.00
C PRO A 196 -13.82 17.40 15.14
N ASN A 197 -15.11 17.05 15.08
CA ASN A 197 -16.15 17.79 14.35
C ASN A 197 -16.17 19.27 14.79
N ASN A 198 -15.50 20.15 14.03
CA ASN A 198 -15.61 21.59 14.26
C ASN A 198 -16.73 22.17 13.41
N ILE A 199 -17.81 22.58 14.08
CA ILE A 199 -19.03 23.12 13.48
C ILE A 199 -18.79 24.53 12.88
N TYR A 200 -17.63 25.15 13.15
CA TYR A 200 -17.22 26.41 12.53
C TYR A 200 -15.73 26.40 12.14
N GLY A 201 -15.46 26.03 10.88
CA GLY A 201 -14.41 26.67 10.10
C GLY A 201 -13.22 25.80 9.72
N LYS A 202 -12.85 25.89 8.42
CA LYS A 202 -11.53 25.92 7.76
C LYS A 202 -10.39 24.99 8.23
N LEU A 203 -10.55 24.20 9.27
CA LEU A 203 -9.53 23.34 9.87
C LEU A 203 -9.43 22.03 9.09
N ASP A 204 -10.57 21.43 8.73
CA ASP A 204 -10.66 20.22 7.92
C ASP A 204 -10.04 20.42 6.54
N ASP A 205 -10.34 21.56 5.90
CA ASP A 205 -9.72 21.98 4.64
C ASP A 205 -8.19 22.09 4.79
N LEU A 206 -7.70 22.55 5.95
CA LEU A 206 -6.27 22.76 6.18
C LEU A 206 -5.53 21.43 6.28
N TYR A 207 -6.07 20.44 7.01
CA TYR A 207 -5.47 19.10 7.10
C TYR A 207 -5.58 18.30 5.80
N ILE A 208 -6.70 18.41 5.08
CA ILE A 208 -6.83 17.81 3.75
C ILE A 208 -5.82 18.45 2.78
N ASN A 209 -5.62 19.76 2.87
CA ASN A 209 -4.60 20.44 2.06
C ASN A 209 -3.19 20.01 2.45
N GLU A 210 -2.84 19.93 3.74
CA GLU A 210 -1.54 19.42 4.20
C GLU A 210 -1.30 17.97 3.75
N ALA A 211 -2.32 17.12 3.82
CA ALA A 211 -2.28 15.75 3.34
C ALA A 211 -2.04 15.67 1.83
N ASN A 212 -2.81 16.44 1.07
CA ASN A 212 -2.65 16.54 -0.37
C ASN A 212 -1.27 17.09 -0.72
N GLU A 213 -0.72 18.04 0.05
CA GLU A 213 0.65 18.53 -0.12
C GLU A 213 1.66 17.40 0.09
N ILE A 214 1.54 16.61 1.16
CA ILE A 214 2.44 15.45 1.41
C ILE A 214 2.32 14.41 0.30
N ILE A 215 1.10 14.06 -0.11
CA ILE A 215 0.85 13.12 -1.21
C ILE A 215 1.46 13.65 -2.50
N ASN A 216 1.23 14.91 -2.84
CA ASN A 216 1.76 15.55 -4.04
C ASN A 216 3.29 15.59 -4.00
N GLN A 217 3.91 15.97 -2.88
CA GLN A 217 5.36 15.93 -2.71
C GLN A 217 5.91 14.51 -2.88
N THR A 218 5.22 13.52 -2.33
CA THR A 218 5.61 12.11 -2.45
C THR A 218 5.51 11.62 -3.91
N LEU A 219 4.41 11.93 -4.59
CA LEU A 219 4.22 11.63 -6.02
C LEU A 219 5.32 12.30 -6.87
N GLN A 220 5.63 13.56 -6.61
CA GLN A 220 6.71 14.29 -7.27
C GLN A 220 8.07 13.59 -7.08
N GLN A 221 8.35 13.12 -5.86
CA GLN A 221 9.57 12.35 -5.56
C GLN A 221 9.60 11.01 -6.31
N PHE A 222 8.48 10.27 -6.37
CA PHE A 222 8.41 9.04 -7.15
C PHE A 222 8.57 9.27 -8.65
N THR A 223 7.91 10.30 -9.21
CA THR A 223 8.08 10.69 -10.60
C THR A 223 9.54 11.03 -10.90
N LEU A 224 10.21 11.77 -10.01
CA LEU A 224 11.61 12.11 -10.14
C LEU A 224 12.53 10.88 -10.06
N LEU A 225 12.28 9.97 -9.11
CA LEU A 225 13.03 8.72 -8.97
C LEU A 225 12.89 7.82 -10.19
N ASN A 226 11.68 7.69 -10.75
CA ASN A 226 11.45 6.92 -11.97
C ASN A 226 12.19 7.53 -13.16
N ALA A 227 12.12 8.85 -13.34
CA ALA A 227 12.89 9.55 -14.38
C ALA A 227 14.42 9.38 -14.19
N LYS A 228 14.88 9.37 -12.94
CA LYS A 228 16.29 9.08 -12.61
C LYS A 228 16.67 7.66 -13.00
N ILE A 229 15.87 6.66 -12.63
CA ILE A 229 16.13 5.25 -12.97
C ILE A 229 16.18 5.09 -14.48
N ASP A 230 15.22 5.67 -15.20
CA ASP A 230 15.13 5.62 -16.66
C ASP A 230 16.42 6.14 -17.31
N VAL A 231 16.86 7.36 -16.97
CA VAL A 231 18.08 7.93 -17.56
C VAL A 231 19.37 7.24 -17.10
N TYR A 232 19.48 6.83 -15.83
CA TYR A 232 20.69 6.17 -15.31
C TYR A 232 20.81 4.71 -15.75
N SER A 233 19.71 4.07 -16.20
CA SER A 233 19.74 2.72 -16.77
C SER A 233 20.68 2.63 -17.99
N TYR A 234 20.76 3.69 -18.81
CA TYR A 234 21.67 3.80 -19.95
C TYR A 234 23.15 3.95 -19.55
N LEU A 235 23.44 4.22 -18.27
CA LEU A 235 24.80 4.35 -17.75
C LEU A 235 25.31 3.06 -17.12
N SER A 236 24.44 2.08 -16.88
CA SER A 236 24.78 0.78 -16.29
C SER A 236 25.66 -0.01 -17.24
N GLU A 237 26.86 -0.39 -16.79
CA GLU A 237 27.76 -1.31 -17.51
C GLU A 237 27.45 -2.79 -17.20
N ASP A 238 26.65 -3.05 -16.15
CA ASP A 238 26.33 -4.40 -15.64
C ASP A 238 25.10 -5.05 -16.31
N GLY A 239 24.57 -4.46 -17.39
CA GLY A 239 23.35 -4.92 -18.04
C GLY A 239 23.62 -5.85 -19.22
N ASP A 240 22.87 -6.94 -19.29
CA ASP A 240 22.68 -7.91 -20.38
C ASP A 240 23.14 -7.48 -21.80
N ASN A 241 23.43 -8.45 -22.67
CA ASN A 241 23.83 -8.25 -24.08
C ASN A 241 22.90 -7.35 -24.94
N TYR A 242 21.79 -6.89 -24.39
CA TYR A 242 20.78 -6.00 -24.98
C TYR A 242 20.88 -4.52 -24.53
N SER A 243 21.93 -4.13 -23.81
CA SER A 243 22.14 -2.71 -23.45
C SER A 243 22.58 -1.89 -24.68
N LEU A 244 22.21 -0.59 -24.74
CA LEU A 244 22.64 0.30 -25.83
C LEU A 244 24.17 0.36 -25.95
N VAL A 245 24.89 0.26 -24.82
CA VAL A 245 26.36 0.20 -24.79
C VAL A 245 26.84 -1.05 -25.51
N SER A 246 26.26 -2.22 -25.20
CA SER A 246 26.61 -3.50 -25.82
C SER A 246 26.25 -3.55 -27.30
N GLU A 247 25.10 -2.99 -27.69
CA GLU A 247 24.66 -2.94 -29.09
C GLU A 247 25.60 -2.09 -29.96
N ILE A 248 26.02 -0.94 -29.46
CA ILE A 248 26.99 -0.08 -30.14
C ILE A 248 28.38 -0.75 -30.19
N ALA A 249 28.83 -1.34 -29.08
CA ALA A 249 30.17 -1.93 -28.98
C ALA A 249 30.35 -3.18 -29.85
N ASN A 250 29.28 -3.97 -30.04
CA ASN A 250 29.30 -5.20 -30.83
C ASN A 250 28.76 -5.01 -32.25
N PHE A 251 28.62 -3.76 -32.72
CA PHE A 251 28.13 -3.47 -34.06
C PHE A 251 29.22 -3.72 -35.12
N GLU A 252 29.43 -5.00 -35.47
CA GLU A 252 30.36 -5.41 -36.53
C GLU A 252 29.64 -6.08 -37.72
N TYR A 253 28.39 -6.54 -37.52
CA TYR A 253 27.58 -7.26 -38.52
C TYR A 253 26.07 -6.95 -38.46
N GLY A 254 25.69 -5.74 -38.02
CA GLY A 254 24.28 -5.35 -37.86
C GLY A 254 23.55 -5.05 -39.17
N THR A 255 22.22 -5.10 -39.14
CA THR A 255 21.32 -4.74 -40.23
C THR A 255 21.00 -3.24 -40.24
N LEU A 256 20.35 -2.76 -41.30
CA LEU A 256 19.80 -1.39 -41.33
C LEU A 256 18.76 -1.17 -40.21
N ASP A 257 17.98 -2.20 -39.91
CA ASP A 257 17.00 -2.15 -38.81
C ASP A 257 17.70 -2.01 -37.46
N ASP A 258 18.85 -2.66 -37.27
CA ASP A 258 19.65 -2.52 -36.04
C ASP A 258 20.19 -1.08 -35.90
N LEU A 259 20.68 -0.47 -36.98
CA LEU A 259 21.09 0.94 -36.94
C LEU A 259 19.92 1.87 -36.63
N SER A 260 18.76 1.64 -37.26
CA SER A 260 17.55 2.42 -36.99
C SER A 260 17.15 2.32 -35.51
N ASN A 261 17.18 1.11 -34.95
CA ASN A 261 16.86 0.87 -33.55
C ASN A 261 17.86 1.57 -32.61
N ILE A 262 19.17 1.55 -32.94
CA ILE A 262 20.18 2.23 -32.14
C ILE A 262 19.93 3.75 -32.10
N ILE A 263 19.68 4.41 -33.24
CA ILE A 263 19.45 5.86 -33.23
C ILE A 263 18.16 6.23 -32.50
N ASP A 264 17.11 5.42 -32.61
CA ASP A 264 15.86 5.61 -31.85
C ASP A 264 16.09 5.45 -30.34
N LYS A 265 16.94 4.51 -29.91
CA LYS A 265 17.34 4.36 -28.49
C LYS A 265 18.17 5.53 -27.98
N ILE A 266 19.03 6.12 -28.81
CA ILE A 266 19.80 7.33 -28.46
C ILE A 266 18.87 8.53 -28.33
N GLU A 267 17.89 8.67 -29.22
CA GLU A 267 16.86 9.70 -29.12
C GLU A 267 16.02 9.54 -27.83
N ALA A 268 15.62 8.30 -27.51
CA ALA A 268 14.95 7.99 -26.25
C ALA A 268 15.79 8.39 -25.03
N PHE A 269 17.09 8.08 -25.03
CA PHE A 269 18.00 8.50 -23.96
C PHE A 269 18.09 10.03 -23.83
N SER A 270 18.18 10.75 -24.95
CA SER A 270 18.16 12.22 -24.97
C SER A 270 16.88 12.78 -24.36
N PHE A 271 15.73 12.17 -24.67
CA PHE A 271 14.45 12.53 -24.07
C PHE A 271 14.39 12.22 -22.56
N SER A 272 14.92 11.09 -22.12
CA SER A 272 15.01 10.74 -20.69
C SER A 272 15.89 11.73 -19.92
N ILE A 273 16.98 12.24 -20.52
CA ILE A 273 17.80 13.32 -19.94
C ILE A 273 16.94 14.58 -19.74
N TYR A 274 16.27 15.05 -20.80
CA TYR A 274 15.39 16.21 -20.75
C TYR A 274 14.34 16.07 -19.65
N ASN A 275 13.62 14.96 -19.64
CA ASN A 275 12.54 14.71 -18.70
C ASN A 275 13.04 14.70 -17.25
N TYR A 276 14.15 14.02 -16.97
CA TYR A 276 14.72 14.00 -15.62
C TYR A 276 15.17 15.38 -15.14
N ILE A 277 15.81 16.16 -16.03
CA ILE A 277 16.27 17.51 -15.71
C ILE A 277 15.09 18.45 -15.47
N ASP A 278 14.10 18.47 -16.37
CA ASP A 278 12.92 19.33 -16.26
C ASP A 278 12.16 19.06 -14.94
N LEU A 279 11.92 17.79 -14.62
CA LEU A 279 11.28 17.39 -13.36
C LEU A 279 12.12 17.78 -12.13
N SER A 280 13.45 17.68 -12.21
CA SER A 280 14.34 18.06 -11.11
C SER A 280 14.28 19.55 -10.81
N TYR A 281 14.21 20.41 -11.83
CA TYR A 281 14.03 21.85 -11.65
C TYR A 281 12.62 22.17 -11.15
N LYS A 282 11.60 21.55 -11.74
CA LYS A 282 10.19 21.72 -11.35
C LYS A 282 9.93 21.36 -9.88
N PHE A 283 10.61 20.33 -9.36
CA PHE A 283 10.44 19.84 -7.99
C PHE A 283 11.56 20.28 -7.03
N GLY A 284 12.39 21.27 -7.40
CA GLY A 284 13.40 21.85 -6.51
C GLY A 284 14.53 20.90 -6.08
N SER A 285 14.81 19.87 -6.86
CA SER A 285 15.82 18.82 -6.57
C SER A 285 17.04 18.86 -7.50
N SER A 286 17.28 20.00 -8.17
CA SER A 286 18.30 20.14 -9.22
C SER A 286 19.76 20.01 -8.75
N SER A 287 20.03 20.21 -7.46
CA SER A 287 21.38 20.11 -6.89
C SER A 287 22.00 18.71 -6.94
N ASN A 288 21.20 17.68 -7.19
CA ASN A 288 21.64 16.27 -7.16
C ASN A 288 21.87 15.66 -8.56
N ILE A 289 21.75 16.45 -9.62
CA ILE A 289 21.90 15.96 -11.01
C ILE A 289 23.37 16.02 -11.44
N ASP A 290 23.88 14.90 -11.97
CA ASP A 290 25.19 14.87 -12.64
C ASP A 290 25.03 15.17 -14.14
N VAL A 291 24.64 16.40 -14.45
CA VAL A 291 24.31 16.88 -15.81
C VAL A 291 25.48 16.63 -16.76
N LYS A 292 26.71 16.91 -16.31
CA LYS A 292 27.95 16.69 -17.06
C LYS A 292 28.12 15.23 -17.46
N LYS A 293 27.83 14.27 -16.57
CA LYS A 293 27.90 12.84 -16.88
C LYS A 293 26.86 12.44 -17.94
N LEU A 294 25.62 12.91 -17.79
CA LEU A 294 24.54 12.61 -18.72
C LEU A 294 24.84 13.07 -20.14
N TYR A 295 25.18 14.36 -20.32
CA TYR A 295 25.47 14.91 -21.65
C TYR A 295 26.78 14.38 -22.25
N ARG A 296 27.78 14.02 -21.43
CA ARG A 296 28.97 13.30 -21.91
C ARG A 296 28.58 11.97 -22.52
N LYS A 297 27.75 11.17 -21.83
CA LYS A 297 27.33 9.87 -22.35
C LYS A 297 26.52 10.02 -23.63
N LEU A 298 25.61 11.00 -23.69
CA LEU A 298 24.83 11.28 -24.90
C LEU A 298 25.75 11.61 -26.08
N LYS A 299 26.74 12.48 -25.87
CA LYS A 299 27.75 12.80 -26.88
C LYS A 299 28.51 11.55 -27.33
N THR A 300 28.93 10.70 -26.40
CA THR A 300 29.61 9.43 -26.71
C THR A 300 28.75 8.53 -27.59
N PHE A 301 27.46 8.37 -27.27
CA PHE A 301 26.56 7.55 -28.07
C PHE A 301 26.34 8.10 -29.47
N LEU A 302 26.16 9.42 -29.61
CA LEU A 302 26.01 10.06 -30.92
C LEU A 302 27.25 9.89 -31.79
N CYS A 303 28.45 10.13 -31.22
CA CYS A 303 29.71 9.90 -31.93
C CYS A 303 29.85 8.44 -32.38
N ALA A 304 29.52 7.50 -31.49
CA ALA A 304 29.61 6.09 -31.79
C ALA A 304 28.63 5.68 -32.89
N PHE A 305 27.39 6.18 -32.85
CA PHE A 305 26.40 5.95 -33.90
C PHE A 305 26.86 6.44 -35.27
N VAL A 306 27.35 7.69 -35.35
CA VAL A 306 27.89 8.27 -36.59
C VAL A 306 29.01 7.39 -37.16
N ASN A 307 29.89 6.86 -36.30
CA ASN A 307 30.97 5.98 -36.73
C ASN A 307 30.46 4.63 -37.25
N ILE A 308 29.58 3.94 -36.53
CA ILE A 308 29.07 2.61 -36.94
C ILE A 308 28.15 2.70 -38.16
N ALA A 309 27.40 3.80 -38.31
CA ALA A 309 26.59 4.09 -39.49
C ALA A 309 27.43 4.68 -40.64
N LYS A 310 28.76 4.85 -40.44
CA LYS A 310 29.70 5.44 -41.41
C LYS A 310 29.18 6.76 -42.01
N LEU A 311 28.58 7.63 -41.19
CA LEU A 311 28.03 8.92 -41.63
C LEU A 311 29.16 9.96 -41.67
N ASN A 312 29.20 10.79 -42.72
CA ASN A 312 30.10 11.93 -42.77
C ASN A 312 29.46 13.11 -42.02
N PHE A 313 29.40 13.00 -40.70
CA PHE A 313 28.73 13.96 -39.82
C PHE A 313 29.58 14.22 -38.58
N GLU A 314 29.64 15.46 -38.09
CA GLU A 314 30.41 15.80 -36.88
C GLU A 314 29.47 16.09 -35.70
N VAL A 315 29.72 15.45 -34.55
CA VAL A 315 28.89 15.60 -33.35
C VAL A 315 29.43 16.73 -32.47
N ILE A 316 28.89 17.94 -32.66
CA ILE A 316 29.34 19.14 -31.96
C ILE A 316 28.21 19.76 -31.12
N PHE A 317 28.32 19.62 -29.81
CA PHE A 317 27.65 20.48 -28.83
C PHE A 317 28.50 20.58 -27.55
N ALA A 318 28.29 21.65 -26.79
CA ALA A 318 28.99 21.92 -25.54
C ALA A 318 28.39 21.06 -24.42
N VAL A 319 29.23 20.35 -23.66
CA VAL A 319 28.75 19.60 -22.49
C VAL A 319 28.65 20.58 -21.31
N PRO A 320 27.46 20.78 -20.72
CA PRO A 320 27.29 21.64 -19.56
C PRO A 320 28.03 21.07 -18.34
N SER A 321 28.41 21.97 -17.44
CA SER A 321 28.94 21.62 -16.13
C SER A 321 27.80 21.39 -15.13
N ASN A 322 28.09 20.73 -13.99
CA ASN A 322 27.04 20.44 -12.99
C ASN A 322 26.51 21.69 -12.28
N ASP A 323 27.25 22.80 -12.37
CA ASP A 323 26.90 24.14 -11.88
C ASP A 323 26.31 25.05 -12.98
N SER A 324 26.07 24.53 -14.19
CA SER A 324 25.41 25.31 -15.25
C SER A 324 23.98 25.69 -14.87
N SER A 325 23.53 26.86 -15.36
CA SER A 325 22.16 27.32 -15.14
C SER A 325 21.14 26.48 -15.94
N GLU A 326 19.88 26.53 -15.52
CA GLU A 326 18.79 25.85 -16.22
C GLU A 326 18.70 26.27 -17.69
N ASP A 327 18.88 27.56 -18.00
CA ASP A 327 18.84 28.08 -19.37
C ASP A 327 19.95 27.48 -20.25
N ILE A 328 21.18 27.37 -19.72
CA ILE A 328 22.31 26.75 -20.43
C ILE A 328 22.01 25.27 -20.71
N ILE A 329 21.40 24.58 -19.74
CA ILE A 329 21.05 23.17 -19.89
C ILE A 329 19.93 23.00 -20.93
N LYS A 330 18.91 23.86 -20.93
CA LYS A 330 17.83 23.86 -21.93
C LYS A 330 18.36 24.16 -23.33
N GLU A 331 19.27 25.11 -23.47
CA GLU A 331 19.93 25.41 -24.74
C GLU A 331 20.75 24.20 -25.22
N THR A 332 21.49 23.55 -24.32
CA THR A 332 22.23 22.32 -24.64
C THR A 332 21.28 21.21 -25.11
N GLN A 333 20.15 21.01 -24.43
CA GLN A 333 19.16 20.00 -24.82
C GLN A 333 18.61 20.28 -26.23
N LEU A 334 18.32 21.54 -26.54
CA LEU A 334 17.84 21.93 -27.87
C LEU A 334 18.91 21.66 -28.95
N GLN A 335 20.17 22.00 -28.67
CA GLN A 335 21.28 21.67 -29.57
C GLN A 335 21.40 20.16 -29.80
N ALA A 336 21.31 19.36 -28.74
CA ALA A 336 21.36 17.89 -28.83
C ALA A 336 20.20 17.32 -29.66
N ASN A 337 18.98 17.81 -29.46
CA ASN A 337 17.79 17.38 -30.21
C ASN A 337 17.90 17.72 -31.70
N ASN A 338 18.35 18.94 -32.03
CA ASN A 338 18.59 19.35 -33.41
C ASN A 338 19.66 18.47 -34.07
N LEU A 339 20.71 18.11 -33.32
CA LEU A 339 21.78 17.27 -33.82
C LEU A 339 21.31 15.83 -34.07
N ILE A 340 20.49 15.26 -33.17
CA ILE A 340 19.84 13.95 -33.39
C ILE A 340 19.00 13.98 -34.66
N PHE A 341 18.18 15.02 -34.84
CA PHE A 341 17.35 15.16 -36.04
C PHE A 341 18.19 15.21 -37.33
N GLN A 342 19.27 16.00 -37.35
CA GLN A 342 20.19 16.09 -38.49
C GLN A 342 20.90 14.76 -38.76
N ILE A 343 21.30 14.02 -37.73
CA ILE A 343 21.87 12.68 -37.87
C ILE A 343 20.85 11.71 -38.48
N LYS A 344 19.59 11.74 -38.03
CA LYS A 344 18.51 10.92 -38.60
C LYS A 344 18.27 11.26 -40.07
N GLN A 345 18.32 12.54 -40.45
CA GLN A 345 18.25 12.96 -41.85
C GLN A 345 19.42 12.42 -42.67
N ALA A 346 20.66 12.59 -42.21
CA ALA A 346 21.84 12.08 -42.90
C ALA A 346 21.82 10.53 -43.03
N PHE A 347 21.33 9.84 -42.00
CA PHE A 347 21.11 8.39 -42.02
C PHE A 347 20.07 8.01 -43.08
N GLN A 348 18.92 8.70 -43.09
CA GLN A 348 17.88 8.50 -44.09
C GLN A 348 18.36 8.78 -45.51
N GLU A 349 19.06 9.88 -45.76
CA GLU A 349 19.60 10.21 -47.08
C GLU A 349 20.58 9.14 -47.57
N LYS A 350 21.44 8.64 -46.68
CA LYS A 350 22.39 7.59 -47.05
C LYS A 350 21.70 6.26 -47.39
N TYR A 351 20.65 5.88 -46.66
CA TYR A 351 20.10 4.52 -46.71
C TYR A 351 18.70 4.39 -47.34
N HIS A 352 17.94 5.48 -47.54
CA HIS A 352 16.71 5.47 -48.34
C HIS A 352 16.96 5.57 -49.85
N TYR A 353 18.10 6.12 -50.30
CA TYR A 353 18.50 6.01 -51.72
C TYR A 353 18.92 4.58 -52.12
N SER A 354 19.11 3.67 -51.15
CA SER A 354 19.49 2.27 -51.36
C SER A 354 18.35 1.26 -51.30
N THR A 355 17.08 1.67 -51.21
CA THR A 355 15.90 0.75 -51.15
C THR A 355 15.65 -0.10 -52.40
N ASN A 356 16.62 -0.25 -53.29
CA ASN A 356 16.64 -1.32 -54.29
C ASN A 356 17.47 -2.55 -53.87
N ASN A 357 18.16 -2.56 -52.72
CA ASN A 357 18.85 -3.76 -52.22
C ASN A 357 18.91 -3.77 -50.68
N ASN A 358 18.32 -4.79 -50.05
CA ASN A 358 18.29 -5.03 -48.59
C ASN A 358 19.66 -5.46 -48.00
N SER A 359 20.76 -4.88 -48.45
CA SER A 359 22.09 -5.14 -47.92
C SER A 359 22.85 -3.83 -47.79
N LEU A 360 23.49 -3.62 -46.64
CA LEU A 360 24.37 -2.47 -46.39
C LEU A 360 25.43 -2.38 -47.52
N PRO A 361 25.64 -1.20 -48.13
CA PRO A 361 26.77 -0.98 -49.03
C PRO A 361 28.09 -1.12 -48.24
N GLU A 362 29.09 -1.78 -48.84
CA GLU A 362 30.44 -1.97 -48.26
C GLU A 362 31.12 -0.66 -47.85
#